data_AF-A0A8J7Q3E9-F1
#
_entry.id   AF-A0A8J7Q3E9-F1
#
_cell.length_a   1.000
_cell.length_b   1.000
_cell.length_c   1.000
_cell.angle_alpha   90.00
_cell.angle_beta   90.00
_cell.angle_gamma   90.00
#
_symmetry.space_group_name_H-M   'P 1'
#
loop_
_entity.id
_entity.type
_entity.pdbx_description
1 polymer ?
#
loop_
_entity_poly.entity_id
_entity_poly.type
_entity_poly.pdbx_seq_one_letter_code
_entity_poly.pdbx_strand_id
1 'polypeptide(L)'
;MEAWKASLGFVGYLLGALTLQHVGARDLLLVYLTLALLIPISYLISKRASQRDKLQSLREESLRAEVLMLKNQINPHFFFNTLNNLYGLTLAQSPQAPEMILKLSDMMRFTIYEGRKDQVALCDELAYLHHYIELNQMRFGDQIDIQVTESVADDQVRLPPLMAVVLLENAFKHGVAKLGEAAWITLDVQADSREVRFEIRNNVATDSAPGKPGIGLANLRRRLELLYGPRPDACVLRREGDVFHAALRLGAL
;
A
#
# COMPACT_ATOMS: atom_id res chain seq x y z
N MET A 1 2.96 25.33 21.88
CA MET A 1 3.37 26.74 21.70
C MET A 1 2.89 27.58 22.89
N GLU A 2 3.30 27.28 24.12
CA GLU A 2 2.87 28.02 25.35
C GLU A 2 3.84 27.81 26.53
N ALA A 3 4.64 26.74 26.54
CA ALA A 3 5.54 26.40 27.66
C ALA A 3 6.57 27.48 28.04
N TRP A 4 7.03 28.28 27.08
CA TRP A 4 7.99 29.36 27.33
C TRP A 4 7.38 30.56 28.08
N LYS A 5 6.08 30.84 27.86
CA LYS A 5 5.35 31.90 28.59
C LYS A 5 5.15 31.55 30.06
N ALA A 6 4.89 30.28 30.37
CA ALA A 6 4.79 29.79 31.74
C ALA A 6 6.13 29.91 32.49
N SER A 7 7.26 29.58 31.82
CA SER A 7 8.59 29.78 32.39
C SER A 7 8.97 31.25 32.57
N LEU A 8 8.57 32.14 31.65
CA LEU A 8 8.78 33.59 31.78
C LEU A 8 7.98 34.18 32.96
N GLY A 9 6.73 33.73 33.15
CA GLY A 9 5.90 34.12 34.29
C GLY A 9 6.46 33.65 35.63
N PHE A 10 7.00 32.43 35.70
CA PHE A 10 7.65 31.90 36.90
C PHE A 10 8.94 32.65 37.27
N VAL A 11 9.77 32.99 36.27
CA VAL A 11 10.97 33.80 36.47
C VAL A 11 10.62 35.22 36.91
N GLY A 12 9.57 35.82 36.33
CA GLY A 12 9.06 37.14 36.72
C GLY A 12 8.54 37.16 38.16
N TYR A 13 7.84 36.11 38.59
CA TYR A 13 7.37 35.96 39.98
C TYR A 13 8.53 35.83 40.98
N LEU A 14 9.56 35.04 40.65
CA LEU A 14 10.78 34.92 41.47
C LEU A 14 11.54 36.25 41.58
N LEU A 15 11.66 37.00 40.49
CA LEU A 15 12.27 38.33 40.48
C LEU A 15 11.45 39.36 41.28
N GLY A 16 10.12 39.30 41.19
CA GLY A 16 9.21 40.18 41.97
C GLY A 16 9.15 39.85 43.46
N ALA A 17 9.39 38.59 43.85
CA ALA A 17 9.51 38.21 45.26
C ALA A 17 10.82 38.69 45.90
N LEU A 18 11.91 38.81 45.11
CA LEU A 18 13.22 39.31 45.54
C LEU A 18 13.23 40.82 45.85
N THR A 19 12.26 41.61 45.39
CA THR A 19 12.24 43.07 45.60
C THR A 19 11.54 43.51 46.91
N LEU A 20 10.85 42.59 47.61
CA LEU A 20 9.98 42.93 48.75
C LEU A 20 10.52 42.50 50.14
N GLN A 21 11.68 41.87 50.25
CA GLN A 21 12.35 41.58 51.52
C GLN A 21 13.85 41.87 51.42
N HIS A 22 14.52 42.21 52.53
CA HIS A 22 15.99 42.32 52.58
C HIS A 22 16.63 40.97 52.21
N VAL A 23 16.92 40.78 50.93
CA VAL A 23 17.49 39.54 50.39
C VAL A 23 18.89 39.37 50.96
N GLY A 24 19.08 38.34 51.79
CA GLY A 24 20.39 37.98 52.30
C GLY A 24 21.22 37.27 51.22
N ALA A 25 22.55 37.30 51.36
CA ALA A 25 23.46 36.59 50.44
C ALA A 25 23.12 35.08 50.27
N ARG A 26 22.51 34.47 51.29
CA ARG A 26 22.03 33.08 51.27
C ARG A 26 20.92 32.86 50.24
N ASP A 27 19.98 33.79 50.12
CA ASP A 27 18.82 33.62 49.23
C ASP A 27 19.24 33.79 47.77
N LEU A 28 20.19 34.69 47.49
CA LEU A 28 20.84 34.82 46.18
C LEU A 28 21.62 33.56 45.79
N LEU A 29 22.32 32.94 46.74
CA LEU A 29 23.03 31.67 46.51
C LEU A 29 22.07 30.54 46.13
N LEU A 30 20.92 30.42 46.81
CA LEU A 30 19.91 29.39 46.51
C LEU A 30 19.27 29.60 45.12
N VAL A 31 18.97 30.84 44.74
CA VAL A 31 18.49 31.15 43.38
C VAL A 31 19.56 30.80 42.33
N TYR A 32 20.83 31.13 42.59
CA TYR A 32 21.91 30.76 41.68
C TYR A 32 22.05 29.24 41.51
N LEU A 33 22.06 28.48 42.61
CA LEU A 33 22.18 27.02 42.57
C LEU A 33 20.99 26.35 41.88
N THR A 34 19.77 26.84 42.09
CA THR A 34 18.57 26.31 41.43
C THR A 34 18.61 26.58 39.92
N LEU A 35 18.99 27.78 39.48
CA LEU A 35 19.16 28.10 38.06
C LEU A 35 20.29 27.28 37.42
N ALA A 36 21.42 27.12 38.12
CA ALA A 36 22.56 26.33 37.67
C ALA A 36 22.20 24.85 37.44
N LEU A 37 21.21 24.31 38.15
CA LEU A 37 20.67 22.97 37.96
C LEU A 37 19.57 22.91 36.89
N LEU A 38 18.62 23.86 36.90
CA LEU A 38 17.46 23.83 36.01
C LEU A 38 17.81 24.05 34.53
N ILE A 39 18.75 24.94 34.23
CA ILE A 39 19.16 25.25 32.85
C ILE A 39 19.71 24.00 32.12
N PRO A 40 20.71 23.26 32.65
CA PRO A 40 21.21 22.07 31.98
C PRO A 40 20.18 20.94 31.92
N ILE A 41 19.32 20.77 32.94
CA ILE A 41 18.24 19.77 32.91
C ILE A 41 17.25 20.09 31.78
N SER A 42 16.81 21.35 31.69
CA SER A 42 15.91 21.82 30.63
C SER A 42 16.51 21.63 29.23
N TYR A 43 17.80 21.93 29.06
CA TYR A 43 18.54 21.68 27.83
C TYR A 43 18.57 20.18 27.47
N LEU A 44 18.86 19.30 28.44
CA LEU A 44 18.89 17.84 28.21
C LEU A 44 17.51 17.28 27.85
N ILE A 45 16.43 17.75 28.48
CA ILE A 45 15.06 17.36 28.15
C ILE A 45 14.72 17.80 26.71
N SER A 46 15.03 19.05 26.38
CA SER A 46 14.78 19.61 25.04
C SER A 46 15.58 18.88 23.96
N LYS A 47 16.85 18.55 24.24
CA LYS A 47 17.71 17.76 23.35
C LYS A 47 17.16 16.35 23.13
N ARG A 48 16.71 15.68 24.20
CA ARG A 48 16.08 14.34 24.09
C ARG A 48 14.77 14.38 23.31
N ALA A 49 13.95 15.41 23.52
CA ALA A 49 12.73 15.60 22.74
C ALA A 49 13.05 15.76 21.25
N SER A 50 13.97 16.67 20.90
CA SER A 50 14.41 16.86 19.50
C SER A 50 15.02 15.60 18.87
N GLN A 51 15.80 14.82 19.64
CA GLN A 51 16.32 13.53 19.18
C GLN A 51 15.23 12.51 18.91
N ARG A 52 14.18 12.46 19.75
CA ARG A 52 13.02 11.59 19.55
C ARG A 52 12.25 12.00 18.29
N ASP A 53 12.01 13.29 18.12
CA ASP A 53 11.31 13.82 16.95
C ASP A 53 12.10 13.51 15.67
N LYS A 54 13.43 13.68 15.69
CA LYS A 54 14.28 13.33 14.55
C LYS A 54 14.30 11.83 14.27
N LEU A 55 14.32 10.99 15.31
CA LEU A 55 14.27 9.54 15.14
C LEU A 55 12.90 9.10 14.58
N GLN A 56 11.81 9.72 15.03
CA GLN A 56 10.49 9.47 14.50
C GLN A 56 10.40 9.88 13.03
N SER A 57 10.89 11.07 12.67
CA SER A 57 10.88 11.52 11.27
C SER A 57 11.68 10.58 10.36
N LEU A 58 12.87 10.12 10.81
CA LEU A 58 13.69 9.17 10.07
C LEU A 58 13.00 7.81 9.91
N ARG A 59 12.24 7.35 10.91
CA ARG A 59 11.44 6.13 10.80
C ARG A 59 10.31 6.30 9.79
N GLU A 60 9.59 7.42 9.83
CA GLU A 60 8.54 7.72 8.85
C GLU A 60 9.09 7.79 7.43
N GLU A 61 10.22 8.46 7.22
CA GLU A 61 10.93 8.49 5.93
C GLU A 61 11.35 7.09 5.47
N SER A 62 11.88 6.25 6.37
CA SER A 62 12.26 4.87 6.08
C SER A 62 11.05 4.02 5.67
N LEU A 63 9.92 4.13 6.37
CA LEU A 63 8.70 3.40 6.03
C LEU A 63 8.14 3.85 4.69
N ARG A 64 8.15 5.16 4.41
CA ARG A 64 7.75 5.70 3.10
C ARG A 64 8.65 5.18 1.97
N ALA A 65 9.95 5.13 2.19
CA ALA A 65 10.90 4.56 1.24
C ALA A 65 10.64 3.06 1.00
N GLU A 66 10.33 2.31 2.06
CA GLU A 66 9.93 0.89 1.96
C GLU A 66 8.67 0.73 1.12
N VAL A 67 7.62 1.52 1.37
CA VAL A 67 6.39 1.52 0.56
C VAL A 67 6.68 1.83 -0.91
N LEU A 68 7.50 2.86 -1.19
CA LEU A 68 7.88 3.22 -2.57
C LEU A 68 8.65 2.10 -3.28
N MET A 69 9.57 1.45 -2.57
CA MET A 69 10.29 0.29 -3.10
C MET A 69 9.33 -0.87 -3.41
N LEU A 70 8.36 -1.15 -2.53
CA LEU A 70 7.36 -2.19 -2.73
C LEU A 70 6.41 -1.87 -3.90
N LYS A 71 6.03 -0.60 -4.09
CA LYS A 71 5.24 -0.13 -5.25
C LYS A 71 5.99 -0.32 -6.57
N ASN A 72 7.32 -0.24 -6.58
CA ASN A 72 8.16 -0.39 -7.78
C ASN A 72 8.38 -1.83 -8.24
N GLN A 73 7.85 -2.84 -7.53
CA GLN A 73 7.93 -4.23 -7.97
C GLN A 73 6.88 -4.51 -9.06
N ILE A 74 7.10 -3.92 -10.23
CA ILE A 74 6.40 -4.28 -11.47
C ILE A 74 6.70 -5.75 -11.74
N ASN A 75 5.76 -6.50 -12.34
CA ASN A 75 6.03 -7.84 -12.87
C ASN A 75 6.60 -7.73 -14.30
N PRO A 76 7.94 -7.59 -14.50
CA PRO A 76 8.52 -7.42 -15.83
C PRO A 76 8.20 -8.58 -16.76
N HIS A 77 7.97 -9.77 -16.20
CA HIS A 77 7.66 -10.96 -16.96
C HIS A 77 6.28 -10.89 -17.62
N PHE A 78 5.28 -10.27 -16.98
CA PHE A 78 3.99 -10.03 -17.63
C PHE A 78 4.14 -9.16 -18.87
N PHE A 79 4.79 -8.00 -18.74
CA PHE A 79 5.00 -7.07 -19.86
C PHE A 79 5.83 -7.69 -20.99
N PHE A 80 6.90 -8.41 -20.65
CA PHE A 80 7.72 -9.11 -21.65
C PHE A 80 6.93 -10.17 -22.42
N ASN A 81 6.13 -10.99 -21.73
CA ASN A 81 5.29 -11.99 -22.40
C ASN A 81 4.21 -11.35 -23.27
N THR A 82 3.65 -10.24 -22.82
CA THR A 82 2.62 -9.50 -23.57
C THR A 82 3.22 -8.92 -24.85
N LEU A 83 4.43 -8.36 -24.80
CA LEU A 83 5.17 -7.91 -25.97
C LEU A 83 5.49 -9.07 -26.95
N ASN A 84 5.86 -10.25 -26.44
CA ASN A 84 6.09 -11.41 -27.30
C ASN A 84 4.82 -11.89 -28.01
N ASN A 85 3.69 -11.91 -27.31
CA ASN A 85 2.41 -12.24 -27.93
C ASN A 85 2.03 -11.20 -28.99
N LEU A 86 2.18 -9.91 -28.67
CA LEU A 86 1.98 -8.84 -29.64
C LEU A 86 2.88 -9.02 -30.88
N TYR A 87 4.15 -9.37 -30.70
CA TYR A 87 5.05 -9.66 -31.82
C TYR A 87 4.48 -10.78 -32.70
N GLY A 88 4.02 -11.88 -32.10
CA GLY A 88 3.32 -12.95 -32.83
C GLY A 88 2.09 -12.46 -33.61
N LEU A 89 1.24 -11.65 -32.98
CA LEU A 89 0.06 -11.05 -33.63
C LEU A 89 0.45 -10.14 -34.80
N THR A 90 1.53 -9.36 -34.67
CA THR A 90 2.01 -8.49 -35.75
C THR A 90 2.54 -9.30 -36.94
N LEU A 91 3.27 -10.40 -36.70
CA LEU A 91 3.72 -11.31 -37.75
C LEU A 91 2.53 -11.95 -38.47
N ALA A 92 1.48 -12.30 -37.72
CA ALA A 92 0.25 -12.87 -38.25
C ALA A 92 -0.68 -11.83 -38.92
N GLN A 93 -0.32 -10.54 -38.91
CA GLN A 93 -1.18 -9.43 -39.38
C GLN A 93 -2.57 -9.44 -38.72
N SER A 94 -2.63 -9.86 -37.46
CA SER A 94 -3.90 -9.97 -36.73
C SER A 94 -4.53 -8.60 -36.52
N PRO A 95 -5.86 -8.46 -36.74
CA PRO A 95 -6.58 -7.23 -36.45
C PRO A 95 -6.61 -6.88 -34.95
N GLN A 96 -6.25 -7.81 -34.06
CA GLN A 96 -6.17 -7.58 -32.61
C GLN A 96 -4.88 -6.86 -32.17
N ALA A 97 -3.83 -6.82 -33.01
CA ALA A 97 -2.54 -6.24 -32.62
C ALA A 97 -2.62 -4.75 -32.22
N PRO A 98 -3.34 -3.87 -32.95
CA PRO A 98 -3.49 -2.47 -32.56
C PRO A 98 -4.19 -2.29 -31.20
N GLU A 99 -5.23 -3.08 -30.95
CA GLU A 99 -5.96 -3.04 -29.68
C GLU A 99 -5.07 -3.50 -28.52
N MET A 100 -4.31 -4.57 -28.72
CA MET A 100 -3.36 -5.08 -27.73
C MET A 100 -2.29 -4.02 -27.37
N ILE A 101 -1.80 -3.25 -28.34
CA ILE A 101 -0.86 -2.14 -28.12
C ILE A 101 -1.48 -1.07 -27.21
N LEU A 102 -2.73 -0.68 -27.48
CA LEU A 102 -3.42 0.35 -26.69
C LEU A 102 -3.60 -0.10 -25.24
N LYS A 103 -4.17 -1.28 -25.01
CA LYS A 103 -4.38 -1.83 -23.66
C LYS A 103 -3.05 -1.99 -22.90
N LEU A 104 -2.00 -2.46 -23.56
CA LEU A 104 -0.66 -2.56 -22.97
C LEU A 104 -0.11 -1.18 -22.60
N SER A 105 -0.25 -0.19 -23.49
CA SER A 105 0.17 1.20 -23.25
C SER A 105 -0.54 1.81 -22.05
N ASP A 106 -1.86 1.60 -21.93
CA ASP A 106 -2.66 2.11 -20.82
C ASP A 106 -2.27 1.45 -19.48
N MET A 107 -2.07 0.13 -19.46
CA MET A 107 -1.56 -0.55 -18.28
C MET A 107 -0.16 -0.07 -17.88
N MET A 108 0.76 0.14 -18.83
CA MET A 108 2.08 0.68 -18.54
C MET A 108 1.99 2.10 -17.98
N ARG A 109 1.16 2.95 -18.58
CA ARG A 109 0.90 4.33 -18.13
C ARG A 109 0.37 4.34 -16.70
N PHE A 110 -0.67 3.55 -16.41
CA PHE A 110 -1.22 3.43 -15.08
C PHE A 110 -0.14 2.96 -14.09
N THR A 111 0.62 1.93 -14.42
CA THR A 111 1.70 1.41 -13.54
C THR A 111 2.76 2.48 -13.22
N ILE A 112 3.14 3.30 -14.20
CA ILE A 112 4.20 4.31 -14.05
C ILE A 112 3.73 5.55 -13.30
N TYR A 113 2.53 6.06 -13.62
CA TYR A 113 2.04 7.34 -13.10
C TYR A 113 1.08 7.18 -11.92
N GLU A 114 0.12 6.27 -12.05
CA GLU A 114 -0.93 6.04 -11.05
C GLU A 114 -0.46 5.10 -9.94
N GLY A 115 0.27 4.03 -10.30
CA GLY A 115 0.82 3.04 -9.36
C GLY A 115 1.77 3.62 -8.30
N ARG A 116 2.28 4.84 -8.52
CA ARG A 116 3.13 5.57 -7.57
C ARG A 116 2.36 6.45 -6.60
N LYS A 117 1.12 6.82 -6.92
CA LYS A 117 0.27 7.63 -6.05
C LYS A 117 -0.09 6.86 -4.79
N ASP A 118 -0.49 7.57 -3.74
CA ASP A 118 -0.94 6.93 -2.51
C ASP A 118 -2.31 6.29 -2.69
N GLN A 119 -3.14 6.88 -3.55
CA GLN A 119 -4.49 6.42 -3.84
C GLN A 119 -4.86 6.71 -5.31
N VAL A 120 -5.73 5.87 -5.85
CA VAL A 120 -6.36 5.98 -7.17
C VAL A 120 -7.87 5.78 -7.03
N ALA A 121 -8.65 6.22 -8.01
CA ALA A 121 -10.07 5.93 -8.03
C ALA A 121 -10.30 4.43 -8.30
N LEU A 122 -11.35 3.86 -7.71
CA LEU A 122 -11.70 2.46 -7.93
C LEU A 122 -11.95 2.16 -9.41
N CYS A 123 -12.57 3.09 -10.15
CA CYS A 123 -12.78 2.94 -11.58
C CYS A 123 -11.47 2.77 -12.37
N ASP A 124 -10.39 3.45 -11.98
CA ASP A 124 -9.10 3.31 -12.65
C ASP A 124 -8.44 1.95 -12.32
N GLU A 125 -8.55 1.48 -11.08
CA GLU A 125 -8.08 0.13 -10.71
C GLU A 125 -8.88 -0.95 -11.46
N LEU A 126 -10.21 -0.80 -11.58
CA LEU A 126 -11.06 -1.72 -12.34
C LEU A 126 -10.69 -1.73 -13.82
N ALA A 127 -10.50 -0.56 -14.44
CA ALA A 127 -10.04 -0.46 -15.83
C ALA A 127 -8.70 -1.19 -16.03
N TYR A 128 -7.78 -1.07 -15.06
CA TYR A 128 -6.53 -1.82 -15.07
C TYR A 128 -6.74 -3.33 -14.99
N LEU A 129 -7.63 -3.82 -14.12
CA LEU A 129 -7.96 -5.25 -14.01
C LEU A 129 -8.61 -5.78 -15.29
N HIS A 130 -9.51 -5.02 -15.92
CA HIS A 130 -10.12 -5.38 -17.19
C HIS A 130 -9.06 -5.53 -18.29
N HIS A 131 -8.19 -4.53 -18.47
CA HIS A 131 -7.09 -4.64 -19.43
C HIS A 131 -6.16 -5.81 -19.13
N TYR A 132 -5.89 -6.10 -17.86
CA TYR A 132 -5.12 -7.26 -17.46
C TYR A 132 -5.80 -8.56 -17.93
N ILE A 133 -7.11 -8.70 -17.71
CA ILE A 133 -7.90 -9.87 -18.13
C ILE A 133 -7.89 -10.01 -19.66
N GLU A 134 -8.23 -8.94 -20.37
CA GLU A 134 -8.32 -8.92 -21.84
C GLU A 134 -6.99 -9.29 -22.50
N LEU A 135 -5.87 -8.73 -22.02
CA LEU A 135 -4.54 -9.05 -22.55
C LEU A 135 -4.15 -10.52 -22.30
N ASN A 136 -4.58 -11.11 -21.18
CA ASN A 136 -4.36 -12.52 -20.95
C ASN A 136 -5.30 -13.41 -21.78
N GLN A 137 -6.56 -13.01 -22.00
CA GLN A 137 -7.47 -13.71 -22.92
C GLN A 137 -6.91 -13.72 -24.35
N MET A 138 -6.39 -12.59 -24.83
CA MET A 138 -5.68 -12.53 -26.12
C MET A 138 -4.44 -13.43 -26.19
N ARG A 139 -3.84 -13.78 -25.05
CA ARG A 139 -2.65 -14.64 -24.96
C ARG A 139 -2.98 -16.12 -24.90
N PHE A 140 -3.98 -16.49 -24.10
CA PHE A 140 -4.34 -17.88 -23.85
C PHE A 140 -5.54 -18.35 -24.69
N GLY A 141 -6.18 -17.44 -25.42
CA GLY A 141 -7.40 -17.66 -26.20
C GLY A 141 -8.67 -17.35 -25.41
N ASP A 142 -9.75 -17.06 -26.13
CA ASP A 142 -11.09 -16.71 -25.56
C ASP A 142 -11.78 -17.88 -24.84
N GLN A 143 -11.10 -19.02 -24.68
CA GLN A 143 -11.68 -20.25 -24.14
C GLN A 143 -11.62 -20.35 -22.61
N ILE A 144 -11.00 -19.38 -21.93
CA ILE A 144 -10.96 -19.35 -20.46
C ILE A 144 -12.25 -18.73 -19.95
N ASP A 145 -12.95 -19.44 -19.06
CA ASP A 145 -14.15 -18.92 -18.38
C ASP A 145 -13.75 -17.90 -17.32
N ILE A 146 -13.92 -16.61 -17.64
CA ILE A 146 -13.65 -15.51 -16.72
C ILE A 146 -14.93 -14.74 -16.48
N GLN A 147 -15.38 -14.72 -15.24
CA GLN A 147 -16.59 -14.03 -14.82
C GLN A 147 -16.22 -12.86 -13.92
N VAL A 148 -16.68 -11.66 -14.27
CA VAL A 148 -16.46 -10.45 -13.48
C VAL A 148 -17.82 -9.91 -13.04
N THR A 149 -17.99 -9.73 -11.73
CA THR A 149 -19.19 -9.13 -11.13
C THR A 149 -18.76 -7.91 -10.34
N GLU A 150 -19.41 -6.77 -10.60
CA GLU A 150 -19.09 -5.49 -9.98
C GLU A 150 -20.35 -4.89 -9.35
N SER A 151 -20.33 -4.71 -8.04
CA SER A 151 -21.36 -4.04 -7.26
C SER A 151 -20.74 -2.84 -6.55
N VAL A 152 -20.69 -1.72 -7.28
CA VAL A 152 -20.07 -0.47 -6.82
C VAL A 152 -21.16 0.54 -6.52
N ALA A 153 -21.37 0.84 -5.25
CA ALA A 153 -22.39 1.80 -4.81
C ALA A 153 -21.93 3.25 -4.91
N ASP A 154 -20.62 3.49 -4.90
CA ASP A 154 -19.99 4.81 -4.93
C ASP A 154 -18.76 4.80 -5.86
N ASP A 155 -18.80 5.64 -6.88
CA ASP A 155 -17.75 5.75 -7.90
C ASP A 155 -16.55 6.62 -7.45
N GLN A 156 -16.68 7.33 -6.32
CA GLN A 156 -15.64 8.18 -5.76
C GLN A 156 -14.68 7.45 -4.82
N VAL A 157 -14.91 6.16 -4.56
CA VAL A 157 -14.10 5.38 -3.63
C VAL A 157 -12.65 5.34 -4.10
N ARG A 158 -11.73 5.66 -3.19
CA ARG A 158 -10.29 5.63 -3.44
C ARG A 158 -9.61 4.53 -2.66
N LEU A 159 -8.61 3.91 -3.30
CA LEU A 159 -7.81 2.84 -2.70
C LEU A 159 -6.34 2.91 -3.14
N PRO A 160 -5.43 2.26 -2.39
CA PRO A 160 -4.04 2.10 -2.82
C PRO A 160 -3.98 1.30 -4.14
N PRO A 161 -3.24 1.76 -5.15
CA PRO A 161 -3.23 1.16 -6.47
C PRO A 161 -2.53 -0.21 -6.51
N LEU A 162 -2.85 -1.01 -7.52
CA LEU A 162 -2.18 -2.27 -7.85
C LEU A 162 -2.18 -3.27 -6.69
N MET A 163 -3.29 -3.34 -5.95
CA MET A 163 -3.42 -4.27 -4.81
C MET A 163 -4.15 -5.53 -5.26
N ALA A 164 -5.28 -5.37 -5.96
CA ALA A 164 -6.10 -6.47 -6.44
C ALA A 164 -5.42 -7.25 -7.56
N VAL A 165 -4.66 -6.57 -8.43
CA VAL A 165 -3.96 -7.23 -9.54
C VAL A 165 -3.01 -8.32 -9.04
N VAL A 166 -2.37 -8.18 -7.88
CA VAL A 166 -1.46 -9.20 -7.33
C VAL A 166 -2.17 -10.55 -7.12
N LEU A 167 -3.45 -10.50 -6.73
CA LEU A 167 -4.28 -11.70 -6.57
C LEU A 167 -4.71 -12.25 -7.93
N LEU A 168 -5.07 -11.37 -8.87
CA LEU A 168 -5.44 -11.76 -10.22
C LEU A 168 -4.27 -12.41 -10.97
N GLU A 169 -3.06 -11.84 -10.88
CA GLU A 169 -1.82 -12.43 -11.40
C GLU A 169 -1.59 -13.84 -10.84
N ASN A 170 -1.94 -14.06 -9.56
CA ASN A 170 -1.82 -15.36 -8.93
C ASN A 170 -2.77 -16.38 -9.57
N ALA A 171 -4.02 -15.99 -9.81
CA ALA A 171 -5.04 -16.83 -10.45
C ALA A 171 -4.61 -17.23 -11.88
N PHE A 172 -4.11 -16.29 -12.69
CA PHE A 172 -3.60 -16.61 -14.04
C PHE A 172 -2.36 -17.51 -14.00
N LYS A 173 -1.42 -17.25 -13.09
CA LYS A 173 -0.16 -18.01 -13.00
C LYS A 173 -0.38 -19.46 -12.52
N HIS A 174 -1.30 -19.67 -11.59
CA HIS A 174 -1.48 -20.98 -10.94
C HIS A 174 -2.69 -21.76 -11.41
N GLY A 175 -3.72 -21.09 -11.96
CA GLY A 175 -4.86 -21.70 -12.63
C GLY A 175 -4.63 -21.79 -14.14
N VAL A 176 -4.87 -20.69 -14.84
CA VAL A 176 -4.88 -20.61 -16.32
C VAL A 176 -3.64 -21.21 -16.96
N ALA A 177 -2.45 -20.80 -16.54
CA ALA A 177 -1.20 -21.28 -17.14
C ALA A 177 -0.95 -22.79 -16.95
N LYS A 178 -1.66 -23.45 -16.03
CA LYS A 178 -1.53 -24.89 -15.77
C LYS A 178 -2.67 -25.74 -16.34
N LEU A 179 -3.88 -25.19 -16.36
CA LEU A 179 -5.11 -25.91 -16.70
C LEU A 179 -5.60 -25.62 -18.13
N GLY A 180 -5.12 -24.54 -18.78
CA GLY A 180 -5.53 -24.18 -20.13
C GLY A 180 -7.03 -23.92 -20.21
N GLU A 181 -7.70 -24.57 -21.17
CA GLU A 181 -9.14 -24.43 -21.43
C GLU A 181 -10.03 -24.88 -20.27
N ALA A 182 -9.53 -25.75 -19.38
CA ALA A 182 -10.27 -26.17 -18.19
C ALA A 182 -10.22 -25.13 -17.05
N ALA A 183 -9.48 -24.03 -17.23
CA ALA A 183 -9.33 -23.01 -16.22
C ALA A 183 -10.55 -22.09 -16.14
N TRP A 184 -10.91 -21.69 -14.93
CA TRP A 184 -11.88 -20.62 -14.70
C TRP A 184 -11.40 -19.65 -13.63
N ILE A 185 -11.84 -18.40 -13.75
CA ILE A 185 -11.59 -17.33 -12.77
C ILE A 185 -12.89 -16.58 -12.53
N THR A 186 -13.25 -16.35 -11.27
CA THR A 186 -14.30 -15.41 -10.89
C THR A 186 -13.69 -14.25 -10.14
N LEU A 187 -14.00 -13.02 -10.54
CA LEU A 187 -13.68 -11.78 -9.84
C LEU A 187 -14.99 -11.12 -9.40
N ASP A 188 -15.22 -11.05 -8.10
CA ASP A 188 -16.31 -10.27 -7.51
C ASP A 188 -15.74 -9.02 -6.84
N VAL A 189 -16.31 -7.86 -7.17
CA VAL A 189 -15.94 -6.58 -6.59
C VAL A 189 -17.17 -5.97 -5.93
N GLN A 190 -17.03 -5.67 -4.64
CA GLN A 190 -18.06 -4.97 -3.87
C GLN A 190 -17.44 -3.72 -3.27
N ALA A 191 -18.08 -2.57 -3.47
CA ALA A 191 -17.58 -1.31 -2.93
C ALA A 191 -18.72 -0.44 -2.38
N ASP A 192 -18.47 0.09 -1.19
CA ASP A 192 -19.27 1.13 -0.56
C ASP A 192 -18.37 2.26 -0.01
N SER A 193 -18.96 3.26 0.62
CA SER A 193 -18.25 4.41 1.22
C SER A 193 -17.20 4.07 2.30
N ARG A 194 -17.14 2.82 2.79
CA ARG A 194 -16.28 2.37 3.90
C ARG A 194 -15.27 1.31 3.50
N GLU A 195 -15.65 0.38 2.63
CA GLU A 195 -14.82 -0.76 2.26
C GLU A 195 -14.91 -1.06 0.76
N VAL A 196 -13.77 -1.43 0.20
CA VAL A 196 -13.68 -2.12 -1.09
C VAL A 196 -13.25 -3.55 -0.85
N ARG A 197 -14.01 -4.50 -1.39
CA ARG A 197 -13.73 -5.92 -1.36
C ARG A 197 -13.50 -6.44 -2.76
N PHE A 198 -12.41 -7.17 -2.93
CA PHE A 198 -12.13 -7.99 -4.09
C PHE A 198 -12.12 -9.44 -3.67
N GLU A 199 -12.87 -10.27 -4.37
CA GLU A 199 -12.89 -11.72 -4.17
C GLU A 199 -12.54 -12.40 -5.50
N ILE A 200 -11.41 -13.12 -5.49
CA ILE A 200 -10.94 -13.86 -6.65
C ILE A 200 -10.95 -15.33 -6.31
N ARG A 201 -11.63 -16.12 -7.14
CA ARG A 201 -11.61 -17.57 -7.05
C ARG A 201 -11.17 -18.15 -8.38
N ASN A 202 -10.40 -19.21 -8.33
CA ASN A 202 -9.97 -19.93 -9.52
C ASN A 202 -9.75 -21.41 -9.19
N ASN A 203 -9.90 -22.28 -10.18
CA ASN A 203 -9.45 -23.64 -10.03
C ASN A 203 -7.92 -23.77 -10.14
N VAL A 204 -7.37 -24.79 -9.49
CA VAL A 204 -5.96 -25.15 -9.46
C VAL A 204 -5.81 -26.66 -9.62
N ALA A 205 -4.74 -27.09 -10.30
CA ALA A 205 -4.48 -28.51 -10.48
C ALA A 205 -4.33 -29.24 -9.14
N THR A 206 -5.02 -30.37 -8.99
CA THR A 206 -5.13 -31.17 -7.75
C THR A 206 -3.77 -31.55 -7.17
N ASP A 207 -2.79 -31.87 -8.03
CA ASP A 207 -1.44 -32.29 -7.63
C ASP A 207 -0.50 -31.12 -7.27
N SER A 208 -0.98 -29.87 -7.33
CA SER A 208 -0.20 -28.73 -6.89
C SER A 208 -0.03 -28.80 -5.38
N ALA A 209 1.17 -29.09 -4.86
CA ALA A 209 1.43 -28.88 -3.43
C ALA A 209 1.19 -27.39 -3.07
N PRO A 210 0.70 -27.06 -1.86
CA PRO A 210 0.65 -25.68 -1.39
C PRO A 210 2.08 -25.12 -1.34
N GLY A 211 2.46 -24.38 -2.38
CA GLY A 211 3.76 -23.74 -2.48
C GLY A 211 3.89 -22.59 -1.47
N LYS A 212 5.12 -22.19 -1.17
CA LYS A 212 5.37 -20.97 -0.41
C LYS A 212 4.72 -19.77 -1.13
N PRO A 213 4.12 -18.81 -0.40
CA PRO A 213 3.59 -17.59 -1.01
C PRO A 213 4.66 -16.94 -1.87
N GLY A 214 4.33 -16.61 -3.11
CA GLY A 214 5.24 -15.90 -4.00
C GLY A 214 5.57 -14.50 -3.46
N ILE A 215 6.66 -13.93 -3.96
CA ILE A 215 7.16 -12.59 -3.57
C ILE A 215 6.03 -11.54 -3.66
N GLY A 216 5.18 -11.59 -4.68
CA GLY A 216 4.04 -10.67 -4.84
C GLY A 216 3.05 -10.70 -3.67
N LEU A 217 2.66 -11.88 -3.20
CA LEU A 217 1.74 -12.02 -2.04
C LEU A 217 2.41 -11.57 -0.74
N ALA A 218 3.71 -11.82 -0.57
CA ALA A 218 4.48 -11.31 0.56
C ALA A 218 4.52 -9.78 0.56
N ASN A 219 4.75 -9.17 -0.60
CA ASN A 219 4.72 -7.71 -0.75
C ASN A 219 3.34 -7.12 -0.50
N LEU A 220 2.28 -7.76 -1.02
CA LEU A 220 0.91 -7.32 -0.79
C LEU A 220 0.60 -7.27 0.71
N ARG A 221 0.93 -8.34 1.44
CA ARG A 221 0.77 -8.39 2.91
C ARG A 221 1.57 -7.31 3.61
N ARG A 222 2.83 -7.10 3.21
CA ARG A 222 3.67 -6.05 3.80
C ARG A 222 3.11 -4.65 3.52
N ARG A 223 2.62 -4.39 2.30
CA ARG A 223 1.96 -3.14 1.94
C ARG A 223 0.70 -2.90 2.77
N LEU A 224 -0.12 -3.93 2.97
CA LEU A 224 -1.32 -3.84 3.82
C LEU A 224 -0.96 -3.50 5.27
N GLU A 225 0.06 -4.15 5.82
CA GLU A 225 0.54 -3.87 7.19
C GLU A 225 1.06 -2.44 7.34
N LEU A 226 1.80 -1.93 6.35
CA LEU A 226 2.31 -0.56 6.36
C LEU A 226 1.22 0.51 6.23
N LEU A 227 0.13 0.22 5.51
CA LEU A 227 -0.95 1.17 5.24
C LEU A 227 -2.05 1.16 6.30
N TYR A 228 -2.46 -0.02 6.76
CA TYR A 228 -3.63 -0.20 7.63
C TYR A 228 -3.27 -0.77 9.00
N GLY A 229 -1.97 -1.03 9.27
CA GLY A 229 -1.54 -1.78 10.44
C GLY A 229 -1.82 -3.29 10.33
N PRO A 230 -1.55 -4.05 11.40
CA PRO A 230 -1.77 -5.49 11.41
C PRO A 230 -3.27 -5.82 11.34
N ARG A 231 -3.73 -6.23 10.16
CA ARG A 231 -5.10 -6.70 9.91
C ARG A 231 -5.08 -8.06 9.20
N PRO A 232 -5.18 -9.18 9.95
CA PRO A 232 -5.11 -10.53 9.38
C PRO A 232 -6.23 -10.84 8.37
N ASP A 233 -7.36 -10.14 8.49
CA ASP A 233 -8.54 -10.27 7.65
C ASP A 233 -8.49 -9.41 6.37
N ALA A 234 -7.51 -8.51 6.25
CA ALA A 234 -7.35 -7.67 5.06
C ALA A 234 -6.96 -8.46 3.80
N CYS A 235 -6.30 -9.61 3.96
CA CYS A 235 -5.97 -10.51 2.86
C CYS A 235 -6.06 -11.97 3.32
N VAL A 236 -7.10 -12.66 2.85
CA VAL A 236 -7.38 -14.05 3.20
C VAL A 236 -7.14 -14.93 1.98
N LEU A 237 -6.27 -15.92 2.12
CA LEU A 237 -6.00 -16.91 1.08
C LEU A 237 -6.40 -18.29 1.61
N ARG A 238 -7.25 -18.99 0.87
CA ARG A 238 -7.73 -20.33 1.22
C ARG A 238 -7.65 -21.23 0.00
N ARG A 239 -7.42 -22.51 0.26
CA ARG A 239 -7.55 -23.56 -0.76
C ARG A 239 -8.46 -24.65 -0.23
N GLU A 240 -9.49 -24.94 -0.99
CA GLU A 240 -10.50 -25.95 -0.69
C GLU A 240 -10.55 -26.90 -1.88
N GLY A 241 -9.86 -28.04 -1.78
CA GLY A 241 -9.71 -28.99 -2.89
C GLY A 241 -8.97 -28.40 -4.09
N ASP A 242 -9.67 -28.36 -5.22
CA ASP A 242 -9.23 -27.80 -6.49
C ASP A 242 -9.56 -26.30 -6.63
N VAL A 243 -10.17 -25.66 -5.62
CA VAL A 243 -10.48 -24.23 -5.64
C VAL A 243 -9.51 -23.43 -4.77
N PHE A 244 -8.94 -22.38 -5.34
CA PHE A 244 -8.20 -21.36 -4.61
C PHE A 244 -9.06 -20.10 -4.49
N HIS A 245 -9.14 -19.55 -3.28
CA HIS A 245 -9.91 -18.36 -2.96
C HIS A 245 -8.99 -17.33 -2.32
N ALA A 246 -8.90 -16.16 -2.95
CA ALA A 246 -8.20 -14.98 -2.45
C ALA A 246 -9.19 -13.83 -2.24
N ALA A 247 -9.30 -13.34 -1.01
CA ALA A 247 -10.09 -12.17 -0.67
C ALA A 247 -9.19 -11.03 -0.20
N LEU A 248 -9.47 -9.83 -0.67
CA LEU A 248 -8.82 -8.59 -0.27
C LEU A 248 -9.87 -7.60 0.23
N ARG A 249 -9.64 -7.02 1.40
CA ARG A 249 -10.48 -5.98 2.00
C ARG A 249 -9.67 -4.74 2.28
N LEU A 250 -10.06 -3.63 1.67
CA LEU A 250 -9.40 -2.33 1.79
C LEU A 250 -10.39 -1.35 2.44
N GLY A 251 -9.93 -0.61 3.45
CA GLY A 251 -10.72 0.53 3.90
C GLY A 251 -10.76 1.57 2.78
N ALA A 252 -11.94 2.03 2.41
CA ALA A 252 -12.11 3.19 1.56
C ALA A 252 -11.48 4.39 2.27
N LEU A 253 -10.65 5.16 1.55
CA LEU A 253 -9.90 6.29 2.09
C LEU A 253 -10.42 7.62 1.53
#